data_AF-A0A2E2IZU9-F1
#
_entry.id   AF-A0A2E2IZU9-F1
#
_cell.length_a   1.000
_cell.length_b   1.000
_cell.length_c   1.000
_cell.angle_alpha   90.00
_cell.angle_beta   90.00
_cell.angle_gamma   90.00
#
_symmetry.space_group_name_H-M   'P 1'
#
loop_
_entity.id
_entity.type
_entity.pdbx_description
1 polymer ?
#
loop_
_entity_poly.entity_id
_entity_poly.type
_entity_poly.pdbx_seq_one_letter_code
_entity_poly.pdbx_strand_id
1 'polypeptide(L)'
;MSNTGNIITGIVSGLAIGATVGILFAPDKGSKTRKKIKKTAKESKESLVAKTNEISEQLSSTFTSKKKEFSNELDNMVKDMSYKADDVIDALEKKLEKLKKENEKMQLN
;
A
#
# COMPACT_ATOMS: atom_id res chain seq x y z
N MET A 1 -9.71 -21.76 3.37
CA MET A 1 -8.53 -21.12 2.74
C MET A 1 -8.96 -19.80 2.11
N SER A 2 -8.82 -18.68 2.83
CA SER A 2 -9.19 -17.32 2.36
C SER A 2 -8.06 -16.30 2.53
N ASN A 3 -6.97 -16.63 3.22
CA ASN A 3 -5.90 -15.69 3.53
C ASN A 3 -5.02 -15.31 2.33
N THR A 4 -4.88 -16.17 1.32
CA THR A 4 -4.03 -15.88 0.14
C THR A 4 -4.61 -14.74 -0.71
N GLY A 5 -5.94 -14.65 -0.84
CA GLY A 5 -6.60 -13.59 -1.62
C GLY A 5 -6.44 -12.21 -0.99
N ASN A 6 -6.53 -12.13 0.34
CA ASN A 6 -6.36 -10.87 1.06
C ASN A 6 -4.90 -10.36 1.00
N ILE A 7 -3.92 -11.26 1.07
CA ILE A 7 -2.49 -10.89 0.97
C ILE A 7 -2.17 -10.35 -0.44
N ILE A 8 -2.64 -11.01 -1.50
CA ILE A 8 -2.41 -10.55 -2.87
C ILE A 8 -3.04 -9.17 -3.08
N THR A 9 -4.27 -8.97 -2.59
CA THR A 9 -4.96 -7.68 -2.70
C THR A 9 -4.21 -6.58 -1.95
N GLY A 10 -3.68 -6.88 -0.75
CA GLY A 10 -2.86 -5.94 0.02
C GLY A 10 -1.53 -5.57 -0.65
N ILE A 11 -0.87 -6.53 -1.32
CA ILE A 11 0.35 -6.26 -2.08
C ILE A 11 0.06 -5.36 -3.28
N VAL A 12 -0.98 -5.69 -4.06
CA VAL A 12 -1.34 -4.92 -5.27
C VAL A 12 -1.75 -3.49 -4.89
N SER A 13 -2.56 -3.32 -3.85
CA SER A 13 -2.98 -1.99 -3.39
C SER A 13 -1.79 -1.20 -2.85
N GLY A 14 -0.88 -1.84 -2.09
CA GLY A 14 0.35 -1.21 -1.61
C GLY A 14 1.27 -0.75 -2.74
N LEU A 15 1.49 -1.60 -3.76
CA LEU A 15 2.31 -1.26 -4.92
C LEU A 15 1.68 -0.13 -5.75
N ALA A 16 0.34 -0.14 -5.91
CA ALA A 16 -0.37 0.91 -6.64
C ALA A 16 -0.25 2.27 -5.94
N ILE A 17 -0.45 2.32 -4.61
CA ILE A 17 -0.28 3.54 -3.82
C ILE A 17 1.18 4.02 -3.91
N GLY A 18 2.14 3.12 -3.70
CA GLY A 18 3.56 3.45 -3.76
C GLY A 18 4.01 3.97 -5.13
N ALA A 19 3.57 3.31 -6.21
CA ALA A 19 3.85 3.74 -7.58
C ALA A 19 3.18 5.09 -7.89
N THR A 20 1.96 5.31 -7.42
CA THR A 20 1.25 6.58 -7.61
C THR A 20 1.99 7.71 -6.90
N VAL A 21 2.35 7.54 -5.63
CA VAL A 21 3.13 8.52 -4.87
C VAL A 21 4.50 8.76 -5.52
N GLY A 22 5.19 7.70 -5.96
CA GLY A 22 6.49 7.81 -6.63
C GLY A 22 6.41 8.54 -7.97
N ILE A 23 5.37 8.30 -8.78
CA ILE A 23 5.14 9.01 -10.04
C ILE A 23 4.74 10.47 -9.79
N LEU A 24 3.95 10.75 -8.76
CA LEU A 24 3.57 12.11 -8.38
C LEU A 24 4.77 12.93 -7.87
N PHE A 25 5.66 12.31 -7.09
CA PHE A 25 6.88 12.96 -6.59
C PHE A 25 7.95 13.13 -7.68
N ALA A 26 8.03 12.22 -8.65
CA ALA A 26 8.97 12.28 -9.75
C ALA A 26 8.25 12.26 -11.12
N PRO A 27 7.63 13.36 -11.53
CA PRO A 27 6.90 13.43 -12.80
C PRO A 27 7.87 13.50 -13.98
N ASP A 28 7.79 12.51 -14.86
CA ASP A 28 8.53 12.46 -16.12
C ASP A 28 7.56 12.54 -17.31
N LYS A 29 8.00 13.05 -18.46
CA LYS A 29 7.10 13.18 -19.62
C LYS A 29 6.66 11.79 -20.09
N GLY A 30 5.36 11.57 -20.30
CA GLY A 30 4.80 10.25 -20.64
C GLY A 30 5.43 9.59 -21.88
N SER A 31 5.85 10.37 -22.89
CA SER A 31 6.58 9.87 -24.06
C SER A 31 7.96 9.29 -23.70
N LYS A 32 8.66 9.93 -22.75
CA LYS A 32 9.92 9.42 -22.20
C LYS A 32 9.67 8.18 -21.36
N THR A 33 8.64 8.17 -20.51
CA THR A 33 8.28 7.01 -19.66
C THR A 33 8.01 5.76 -20.49
N ARG A 34 7.18 5.84 -21.54
CA ARG A 34 6.93 4.70 -22.44
C ARG A 34 8.20 4.19 -23.13
N LYS A 35 9.05 5.11 -23.61
CA LYS A 35 10.33 4.75 -24.24
C LYS A 35 11.27 4.09 -23.24
N LYS A 36 11.34 4.60 -22.00
CA LYS A 36 12.15 4.06 -20.89
C LYS A 36 11.67 2.65 -20.52
N ILE A 37 10.37 2.45 -20.31
CA ILE A 37 9.79 1.11 -20.03
C ILE A 37 10.19 0.12 -21.12
N LYS A 38 10.06 0.48 -22.41
CA LYS A 38 10.42 -0.42 -23.51
C LYS A 38 11.91 -0.79 -23.52
N LYS A 39 12.79 0.19 -23.25
CA LYS A 39 14.24 -0.03 -23.20
C LYS A 39 14.64 -0.86 -21.97
N THR A 40 14.19 -0.43 -20.80
CA THR A 40 14.44 -1.10 -19.51
C THR A 40 13.87 -2.52 -19.50
N ALA A 41 12.67 -2.77 -20.03
CA ALA A 41 12.13 -4.13 -20.09
C ALA A 41 13.02 -5.11 -20.90
N LYS A 42 13.68 -4.61 -21.96
CA LYS A 42 14.58 -5.41 -22.80
C LYS A 42 15.94 -5.64 -22.14
N GLU A 43 16.51 -4.60 -21.54
CA GLU A 43 17.86 -4.64 -20.94
C GLU A 43 17.85 -5.24 -19.53
N SER A 44 16.77 -5.09 -18.78
CA SER A 44 16.75 -5.40 -17.35
C SER A 44 16.49 -6.85 -17.03
N LYS A 45 16.00 -7.69 -17.97
CA LYS A 45 15.70 -9.11 -17.67
C LYS A 45 16.88 -9.85 -17.06
N GLU A 46 18.05 -9.75 -17.69
CA GLU A 46 19.26 -10.46 -17.26
C GLU A 46 19.85 -9.86 -15.99
N SER A 47 19.91 -8.52 -15.92
CA SER A 47 20.40 -7.82 -14.72
C SER A 47 19.48 -7.96 -13.51
N LEU A 48 18.17 -8.12 -13.73
CA LEU A 48 17.18 -8.28 -12.67
C LEU A 48 17.37 -9.62 -11.97
N VAL A 49 17.58 -10.70 -12.73
CA VAL A 49 17.77 -12.02 -12.12
C VAL A 49 19.02 -12.02 -11.24
N ALA A 50 20.14 -11.50 -11.75
CA ALA A 50 21.38 -11.41 -10.97
C ALA A 50 21.22 -10.53 -9.72
N LYS A 51 20.65 -9.33 -9.86
CA LYS A 51 20.43 -8.42 -8.73
C LYS A 51 19.40 -8.94 -7.74
N THR A 52 18.36 -9.64 -8.20
CA THR A 52 17.34 -10.21 -7.31
C THR A 52 17.94 -11.28 -6.42
N ASN A 53 18.85 -12.11 -6.93
CA ASN A 53 19.54 -13.10 -6.11
C ASN A 53 20.39 -12.42 -5.01
N GLU A 54 21.19 -11.43 -5.39
CA GLU A 54 22.02 -10.66 -4.44
C GLU A 54 21.18 -9.91 -3.39
N ILE A 55 20.12 -9.24 -3.84
CA ILE A 55 19.17 -8.52 -2.98
C ILE A 55 18.46 -9.50 -2.05
N SER A 56 18.02 -10.66 -2.54
CA SER A 56 17.34 -11.67 -1.74
C SER A 56 18.22 -12.19 -0.61
N GLU A 57 19.51 -12.41 -0.88
CA GLU A 57 20.47 -12.89 0.12
C GLU A 57 20.79 -11.81 1.18
N GLN A 58 20.99 -10.55 0.75
CA GLN A 58 21.19 -9.42 1.66
C GLN A 58 19.94 -9.08 2.47
N LEU A 59 18.74 -9.18 1.86
CA LEU A 59 17.48 -9.04 2.57
C LEU A 59 17.29 -10.17 3.55
N SER A 60 17.50 -11.42 3.18
CA SER A 60 17.24 -12.55 4.08
C SER A 60 18.07 -12.45 5.36
N SER A 61 19.35 -12.07 5.26
CA SER A 61 20.23 -11.87 6.41
C SER A 61 19.82 -10.65 7.25
N THR A 62 19.61 -9.49 6.63
CA THR A 62 19.25 -8.24 7.32
C THR A 62 17.84 -8.29 7.91
N PHE A 63 16.90 -8.86 7.16
CA PHE A 63 15.50 -8.99 7.54
C PHE A 63 15.35 -9.97 8.68
N THR A 64 16.10 -11.08 8.74
CA THR A 64 16.02 -11.99 9.89
C THR A 64 16.37 -11.28 11.19
N SER A 65 17.43 -10.45 11.20
CA SER A 65 17.82 -9.67 12.37
C SER A 65 16.82 -8.55 12.70
N LYS A 66 16.30 -7.85 11.69
CA LYS A 66 15.39 -6.70 11.85
C LYS A 66 13.92 -7.08 11.99
N LYS A 67 13.52 -8.30 11.63
CA LYS A 67 12.13 -8.75 11.66
C LYS A 67 11.55 -8.68 13.07
N LYS A 68 12.34 -9.02 14.10
CA LYS A 68 11.85 -8.97 15.48
C LYS A 68 11.57 -7.54 15.95
N GLU A 69 12.46 -6.61 15.62
CA GLU A 69 12.30 -5.19 15.92
C GLU A 69 11.15 -4.58 15.10
N PHE A 70 11.13 -4.85 13.80
CA PHE A 70 10.08 -4.41 12.88
C PHE A 70 8.70 -4.97 13.25
N SER A 71 8.59 -6.24 13.63
CA SER A 71 7.32 -6.82 14.09
C SER A 71 6.82 -6.14 15.35
N ASN A 72 7.70 -5.84 16.32
CA ASN A 72 7.29 -5.13 17.53
C ASN A 72 6.83 -3.70 17.21
N GLU A 73 7.54 -2.99 16.32
CA GLU A 73 7.18 -1.63 15.90
C GLU A 73 5.88 -1.61 15.08
N LEU A 74 5.71 -2.59 14.18
CA LEU A 74 4.51 -2.75 13.38
C LEU A 74 3.30 -3.14 14.24
N ASP A 75 3.46 -4.02 15.23
CA ASP A 75 2.39 -4.38 16.16
C ASP A 75 1.95 -3.17 17.01
N ASN A 76 2.89 -2.33 17.44
CA ASN A 76 2.57 -1.09 18.15
C ASN A 76 1.86 -0.08 17.23
N MET A 77 2.34 0.09 16.01
CA MET A 77 1.70 0.94 15.01
C MET A 77 0.30 0.45 14.66
N VAL A 78 0.10 -0.85 14.49
CA VAL A 78 -1.21 -1.46 14.22
C VAL A 78 -2.15 -1.28 15.40
N LYS A 79 -1.66 -1.40 16.64
CA LYS A 79 -2.47 -1.09 17.84
C LYS A 79 -2.91 0.37 17.84
N ASP A 80 -1.99 1.31 17.64
CA ASP A 80 -2.30 2.75 17.59
C ASP A 80 -3.26 3.08 16.45
N MET A 81 -3.09 2.44 15.30
CA MET A 81 -4.01 2.55 14.16
C MET A 81 -5.37 1.92 14.46
N SER A 82 -5.45 0.81 15.18
CA SER A 82 -6.71 0.18 15.56
C SER A 82 -7.52 1.10 16.47
N TYR A 83 -6.89 1.69 17.49
CA TYR A 83 -7.57 2.66 18.36
C TYR A 83 -8.07 3.88 17.58
N LYS A 84 -7.22 4.42 16.69
CA LYS A 84 -7.63 5.54 15.82
C LYS A 84 -8.68 5.13 14.79
N ALA A 85 -8.68 3.88 14.34
CA ALA A 85 -9.68 3.37 13.42
C ALA A 85 -11.03 3.27 14.09
N ASP A 86 -11.10 2.81 15.35
CA ASP A 86 -12.34 2.79 16.14
C ASP A 86 -12.91 4.21 16.31
N ASP A 87 -12.08 5.20 16.67
CA ASP A 87 -12.50 6.60 16.76
C ASP A 87 -13.03 7.15 15.41
N VAL A 88 -12.40 6.74 14.31
CA VAL A 88 -12.82 7.11 12.95
C VAL A 88 -14.11 6.41 12.57
N ILE A 89 -14.30 5.14 12.94
CA ILE A 89 -15.53 4.37 12.72
C ILE A 89 -16.68 5.05 13.46
N ASP A 90 -16.51 5.41 14.74
CA ASP A 90 -17.52 6.15 15.52
C ASP A 90 -17.88 7.50 14.89
N ALA A 91 -16.87 8.23 14.39
CA ALA A 91 -17.09 9.50 13.70
C ALA A 91 -17.83 9.31 12.38
N LEU A 92 -17.56 8.23 11.66
CA LEU A 92 -18.24 7.87 10.41
C LEU A 92 -19.68 7.41 10.67
N GLU A 93 -19.94 6.61 11.71
CA GLU A 93 -21.29 6.21 12.12
C GLU A 93 -22.14 7.44 12.47
N LYS A 94 -21.62 8.34 13.31
CA LYS A 94 -22.30 9.60 13.64
C LYS A 94 -22.58 10.44 12.39
N LYS A 95 -21.65 10.52 11.44
CA LYS A 95 -21.87 11.22 10.17
C LYS A 95 -22.91 10.53 9.30
N LEU A 96 -22.89 9.19 9.22
CA LEU A 96 -23.86 8.41 8.46
C LEU A 96 -25.27 8.53 9.02
N GLU A 97 -25.43 8.48 10.35
CA GLU A 97 -26.71 8.73 11.00
C GLU A 97 -27.22 10.14 10.72
N LYS A 98 -26.33 11.14 10.79
CA LYS A 98 -26.69 12.53 10.51
C LYS A 98 -27.13 12.69 9.06
N LEU A 99 -26.41 12.09 8.10
CA LEU A 99 -26.77 12.09 6.69
C LEU A 99 -28.08 11.35 6.41
N LYS A 100 -28.34 10.21 7.08
CA LYS A 100 -29.63 9.51 6.96
C LYS A 100 -30.80 10.38 7.43
N LYS A 101 -30.67 11.00 8.62
CA LYS A 101 -31.70 11.90 9.17
C LYS A 101 -31.91 13.15 8.31
N GLU A 102 -30.83 13.69 7.73
CA GLU A 102 -30.90 14.84 6.82
C GLU A 102 -31.57 14.46 5.50
N ASN A 103 -31.28 13.28 4.96
CA ASN A 103 -31.91 12.76 3.75
C ASN A 103 -33.40 12.44 3.96
N GLU A 104 -33.80 11.87 5.11
CA GLU A 104 -35.22 11.65 5.45
C GLU A 104 -35.99 12.97 5.61
N LYS A 105 -35.38 13.99 6.22
CA LYS A 105 -35.99 15.33 6.30
C LYS A 105 -36.14 16.01 4.94
N MET A 106 -35.21 15.77 4.02
CA MET A 106 -35.31 16.27 2.64
C MET A 106 -36.37 15.52 1.81
N GLN A 107 -36.70 14.27 2.15
CA GLN A 107 -37.74 13.48 1.46
C GLN A 107 -39.15 13.71 2.01
N LEU A 108 -39.29 14.37 3.16
CA LEU A 108 -40.57 14.71 3.79
C LEU A 108 -41.04 16.15 3.48
N ASN A 109 -40.27 16.92 2.71
CA ASN A 109 -40.64 18.20 2.09
C ASN A 109 -40.81 18.04 0.59
#